data_AF-A0A607KK89-F1
#
_entry.id   AF-A0A607KK89-F1
#
_cell.length_a   1.000
_cell.length_b   1.000
_cell.length_c   1.000
_cell.angle_alpha   90.00
_cell.angle_beta   90.00
_cell.angle_gamma   90.00
#
_symmetry.space_group_name_H-M   'P 1'
#
loop_
_entity.id
_entity.type
_entity.pdbx_description
1 polymer ?
#
loop_
_entity_poly.entity_id
_entity_poly.type
_entity_poly.pdbx_seq_one_letter_code
_entity_poly.pdbx_strand_id
1 'polypeptide(L)' 'MKKSPSGNTGQTINLAELIDDMPEEVLITLHNLIVNRLNMLQRQRTRQSMEDFRPGDVVSFRAEDGQTVTGFWSV' A
#
# COMPACT_ATOMS: atom_id res chain seq x y z
N MET A 1 20.96 -2.65 -43.79
CA MET A 1 20.10 -1.94 -42.79
C MET A 1 18.67 -2.36 -43.09
N LYS A 2 17.81 -2.83 -42.18
CA LYS A 2 17.81 -2.86 -40.71
C LYS A 2 17.19 -4.19 -40.26
N LYS A 3 17.83 -4.88 -39.32
CA LYS A 3 17.20 -5.90 -38.49
C LYS A 3 16.37 -5.14 -37.47
N SER A 4 15.06 -5.10 -37.63
CA SER A 4 14.18 -4.54 -36.61
C SER A 4 14.31 -5.40 -35.35
N PRO A 5 14.55 -4.84 -34.16
CA PRO A 5 14.36 -5.58 -32.94
C PRO A 5 12.87 -5.90 -32.90
N SER A 6 12.54 -7.20 -32.88
CA SER A 6 11.21 -7.66 -32.51
C SER A 6 10.96 -7.09 -31.12
N GLY A 7 10.21 -6.00 -31.09
CA GLY A 7 9.80 -5.34 -29.86
C GLY A 7 9.11 -6.41 -29.03
N ASN A 8 9.57 -6.55 -27.79
CA ASN A 8 8.88 -7.28 -26.75
C ASN A 8 7.48 -6.68 -26.67
N THR A 9 6.52 -7.30 -27.36
CA THR A 9 5.13 -6.89 -27.38
C THR A 9 4.72 -6.87 -25.94
N GLY A 10 4.50 -5.67 -25.40
CA GLY A 10 3.96 -5.47 -24.06
C GLY A 10 2.62 -6.17 -24.01
N GLN A 11 2.66 -7.46 -23.65
CA GLN A 11 1.49 -8.27 -23.46
C GLN A 11 0.81 -7.63 -22.26
N THR A 12 -0.21 -6.83 -22.55
CA THR A 12 -1.01 -6.16 -21.54
C THR A 12 -1.79 -7.29 -20.92
N ILE A 13 -1.24 -7.88 -19.85
CA ILE A 13 -1.89 -8.99 -19.15
C ILE A 13 -3.21 -8.43 -18.66
N ASN A 14 -4.32 -8.94 -19.20
CA ASN A 14 -5.63 -8.60 -18.69
C ASN A 14 -5.76 -9.30 -17.32
N LEU A 15 -5.44 -8.54 -16.26
CA LEU A 15 -5.43 -9.07 -14.91
C LEU A 15 -6.81 -9.60 -14.50
N ALA A 16 -7.89 -9.05 -15.04
CA ALA A 16 -9.24 -9.53 -14.75
C ALA A 16 -9.46 -10.95 -15.30
N GLU A 17 -9.15 -11.17 -16.58
CA GLU A 17 -9.26 -12.50 -17.20
C GLU A 17 -8.38 -13.54 -16.48
N LEU A 18 -7.15 -13.14 -16.10
CA LEU A 18 -6.27 -14.02 -15.34
C LEU A 18 -6.84 -14.37 -13.94
N ILE A 19 -7.52 -13.43 -13.31
CA ILE A 19 -8.14 -13.62 -11.99
C ILE A 19 -9.36 -14.54 -12.08
N ASP A 20 -10.18 -14.39 -13.11
CA ASP A 20 -11.37 -15.22 -13.32
C ASP A 20 -11.01 -16.69 -13.55
N ASP A 21 -9.86 -16.97 -14.17
CA ASP A 21 -9.36 -18.33 -14.42
C ASP A 21 -8.63 -18.96 -13.21
N MET A 22 -8.40 -18.21 -12.12
CA MET A 22 -7.67 -18.73 -10.95
C MET A 22 -8.56 -19.57 -10.03
N PRO A 23 -8.05 -20.70 -9.49
CA PRO A 23 -8.78 -21.50 -8.51
C PRO A 23 -8.91 -20.76 -7.17
N GLU A 24 -9.95 -21.09 -6.40
CA GLU A 24 -10.31 -20.40 -5.16
C GLU A 24 -9.16 -20.30 -4.15
N GLU A 25 -8.39 -21.38 -3.96
CA GLU A 25 -7.25 -21.38 -3.03
C GLU A 25 -6.18 -20.35 -3.40
N VAL A 26 -5.96 -20.15 -4.70
CA VAL A 26 -5.02 -19.15 -5.21
C VAL A 26 -5.59 -17.74 -5.01
N LEU A 27 -6.90 -17.55 -5.21
CA LEU A 27 -7.57 -16.29 -4.93
C LEU A 27 -7.49 -15.90 -3.45
N ILE A 28 -7.70 -16.86 -2.53
CA ILE A 28 -7.55 -16.65 -1.09
C ILE A 28 -6.11 -16.24 -0.75
N THR A 29 -5.13 -16.93 -1.34
CA THR A 29 -3.71 -16.60 -1.14
C THR A 29 -3.37 -15.20 -1.66
N LEU A 30 -3.87 -14.84 -2.85
CA LEU A 30 -3.69 -13.53 -3.46
C LEU A 30 -4.31 -12.42 -2.62
N HIS A 31 -5.53 -12.64 -2.12
CA HIS A 31 -6.21 -11.70 -1.22
C HIS A 31 -5.37 -11.42 0.03
N ASN A 32 -4.91 -12.46 0.71
CA ASN A 32 -4.08 -12.33 1.91
C ASN A 32 -2.77 -11.57 1.63
N LEU A 33 -2.13 -11.82 0.49
CA LEU A 33 -0.92 -11.12 0.09
C LEU A 33 -1.17 -9.62 -0.12
N ILE A 34 -2.25 -9.27 -0.83
CA ILE A 34 -2.63 -7.88 -1.08
C ILE A 34 -2.93 -7.16 0.24
N VAL A 35 -3.75 -7.75 1.10
CA VAL A 35 -4.10 -7.19 2.40
C VAL A 35 -2.86 -6.96 3.27
N ASN A 36 -1.96 -7.95 3.34
CA ASN A 36 -0.71 -7.83 4.10
C ASN A 36 0.18 -6.68 3.57
N ARG A 37 0.28 -6.53 2.25
CA ARG A 37 1.03 -5.44 1.64
C ARG A 37 0.41 -4.07 1.94
N LEU A 38 -0.91 -3.94 1.85
CA LEU A 38 -1.63 -2.70 2.18
C LEU A 38 -1.42 -2.33 3.66
N ASN A 39 -1.53 -3.30 4.57
CA ASN A 39 -1.27 -3.10 5.99
C ASN A 39 0.17 -2.65 6.26
N MET A 40 1.16 -3.24 5.57
CA MET A 40 2.55 -2.81 5.69
C MET A 40 2.74 -1.38 5.20
N LEU A 41 2.18 -1.01 4.04
CA LEU A 41 2.26 0.34 3.50
C LEU A 41 1.60 1.37 4.42
N GLN A 42 0.46 1.04 5.00
CA GLN A 42 -0.22 1.91 5.96
C GLN A 42 0.64 2.14 7.21
N ARG A 43 1.21 1.07 7.77
CA ARG A 43 2.14 1.19 8.92
C ARG A 43 3.38 2.00 8.59
N GLN A 44 3.93 1.85 7.40
CA GLN A 44 5.07 2.64 6.93
C GLN A 44 4.71 4.13 6.85
N ARG A 45 3.55 4.48 6.29
CA ARG A 45 3.08 5.87 6.27
C ARG A 45 2.89 6.43 7.67
N THR A 46 2.27 5.67 8.59
CA THR A 46 2.11 6.10 9.98
C THR A 46 3.46 6.34 10.65
N ARG A 47 4.44 5.45 10.45
CA ARG A 47 5.80 5.64 10.98
C ARG A 47 6.51 6.83 10.36
N GLN A 48 6.40 7.01 9.06
CA GLN A 48 7.01 8.14 8.37
C GLN A 48 6.39 9.46 8.83
N SER A 49 5.07 9.51 9.03
CA SER A 49 4.42 10.66 9.65
C SER A 49 4.90 10.91 11.08
N MET A 50 5.39 9.89 11.79
CA MET A 50 5.96 10.03 13.14
C MET A 50 7.44 10.44 13.15
N GLU A 51 8.22 10.08 12.13
CA GLU A 51 9.64 10.45 12.01
C GLU A 51 9.84 11.96 11.78
N ASP A 52 8.82 12.65 11.25
CA ASP A 52 8.82 14.10 11.09
C ASP A 52 8.58 14.85 12.41
N PHE A 53 8.12 14.17 13.48
CA PHE A 53 7.84 14.80 14.77
C PHE A 53 9.07 14.82 15.67
N ARG A 54 9.44 16.02 16.11
CA ARG A 54 10.48 16.28 17.10
C ARG A 54 9.87 16.38 18.50
N PRO A 55 10.62 16.03 19.56
CA PRO A 55 10.17 16.26 20.93
C PRO A 55 9.76 17.73 21.11
N GLY A 56 8.54 17.96 21.60
CA GLY A 56 7.95 19.29 21.76
C GLY A 56 7.01 19.73 20.62
N ASP A 57 6.91 18.98 19.52
CA ASP A 57 5.97 19.29 18.45
C ASP A 57 4.52 19.08 18.89
N VAL A 58 3.64 19.99 18.48
CA VAL A 58 2.19 19.84 18.70
C VAL A 58 1.64 18.91 17.64
N VAL A 59 1.12 17.77 18.07
CA VAL A 59 0.49 16.77 17.21
C VAL A 59 -1.00 16.74 17.44
N SER A 60 -1.76 16.55 16.36
CA SER A 60 -3.21 16.46 16.40
C SER A 60 -3.66 15.23 15.61
N PHE A 61 -4.42 14.35 16.27
CA PHE A 61 -4.97 13.16 15.65
C PHE A 61 -6.48 13.09 15.83
N ARG A 62 -7.15 12.52 14.83
CA ARG A 62 -8.59 12.28 14.88
C ARG A 62 -8.82 10.89 15.45
N ALA A 63 -9.50 10.83 16.60
CA ALA A 63 -9.95 9.61 17.21
C ALA A 63 -11.10 8.97 16.40
N GLU A 64 -11.36 7.69 16.64
CA GLU A 64 -12.38 6.91 15.92
C GLU A 64 -13.80 7.46 16.10
N ASP A 65 -14.06 8.11 17.24
CA ASP A 65 -15.32 8.82 17.52
C ASP A 65 -15.42 10.18 16.83
N GLY A 66 -14.42 10.54 16.01
CA GLY A 66 -14.35 11.79 15.27
C GLY A 66 -13.81 12.97 16.08
N GLN A 67 -13.51 12.80 17.37
CA GLN A 67 -12.91 13.85 18.18
C GLN A 67 -11.46 14.11 17.78
N THR A 68 -11.03 15.36 17.83
CA THR A 68 -9.65 15.74 17.59
C THR A 68 -8.92 15.83 18.93
N VAL A 69 -7.89 15.01 19.11
CA VAL A 69 -7.01 15.04 20.27
C VAL A 69 -5.73 15.77 19.88
N THR A 70 -5.38 16.81 20.62
CA THR A 70 -4.16 17.59 20.43
C THR A 70 -3.26 17.42 21.65
N GLY A 71 -1.98 17.13 21.43
CA GLY A 71 -1.00 16.94 22.49
C GLY A 71 0.40 17.32 22.03
N PHE A 72 1.36 17.29 22.97
CA PHE A 72 2.77 17.47 22.65
C PHE A 72 3.44 16.11 22.44
N TRP A 73 4.23 15.98 21.39
CA TRP A 73 5.05 14.80 21.13
C TRP A 73 6.23 14.76 22.11
N SER A 74 6.37 13.67 22.86
CA SER A 74 7.45 13.45 23.83
C SER A 74 8.00 12.03 23.62
N VAL A 75 9.33 11.85 23.76
CA VAL A 75 10.04 10.57 23.51
C VAL A 75 10.18 9.73 24.76
#